data_AF-A0A925XS50-F1
#
_entry.id   AF-A0A925XS50-F1
#
_cell.length_a   1.000
_cell.length_b   1.000
_cell.length_c   1.000
_cell.angle_alpha   90.00
_cell.angle_beta   90.00
_cell.angle_gamma   90.00
#
_symmetry.space_group_name_H-M   'P 1'
#
loop_
_entity.id
_entity.type
_entity.pdbx_description
1 polymer ?
#
loop_
_entity_poly.entity_id
_entity_poly.type
_entity_poly.pdbx_seq_one_letter_code
_entity_poly.pdbx_strand_id
1 'polypeptide(L)' 'MCICINCAYVDRCETYHQVESVHQQPHLTKAPDFEPSHPTINVNIYNYGAGMEWDVVGCDSFTSEPGRWSRLRPGELIPT' A
#
# COMPACT_ATOMS: atom_id res chain seq x y z
N MET A 1 -0.14 -10.58 -1.71
CA MET A 1 -0.69 -10.17 -3.04
C MET A 1 -1.30 -8.79 -2.93
N CYS A 2 -0.43 -7.79 -2.83
CA CYS A 2 -0.81 -6.38 -2.79
C CYS A 2 -1.25 -5.89 -4.18
N ILE A 3 -2.49 -6.19 -4.60
CA ILE A 3 -3.11 -5.68 -5.86
C ILE A 3 -2.98 -4.14 -6.03
N CYS A 4 -2.75 -3.47 -4.92
CA CYS A 4 -2.80 -2.06 -4.72
C CYS A 4 -1.57 -1.23 -5.13
N ILE A 5 -0.42 -1.85 -5.43
CA ILE A 5 0.74 -1.13 -6.00
C ILE A 5 0.47 -0.54 -7.40
N ASN A 6 -0.58 -1.02 -8.05
CA ASN A 6 -1.02 -0.57 -9.37
C ASN A 6 -2.05 0.56 -9.27
N CYS A 7 -2.17 1.23 -8.13
CA CYS A 7 -3.08 2.37 -7.98
C CYS A 7 -2.38 3.68 -8.38
N ALA A 8 -3.12 4.56 -9.08
CA ALA A 8 -2.69 5.92 -9.40
C ALA A 8 -2.42 6.80 -8.17
N TYR A 9 -2.86 6.37 -6.99
CA TYR A 9 -2.67 7.08 -5.72
C TYR A 9 -1.69 6.37 -4.79
N VAL A 10 -0.90 5.40 -5.27
CA VAL A 10 -0.01 4.56 -4.45
C VAL A 10 0.95 5.37 -3.56
N ASP A 11 1.40 6.54 -4.04
CA ASP A 11 2.30 7.47 -3.37
C ASP A 11 1.60 8.65 -2.69
N ARG A 12 0.27 8.72 -2.70
CA ARG A 12 -0.48 9.89 -2.20
C ARG A 12 -1.58 9.52 -1.22
N CYS A 13 -1.97 8.25 -1.18
CA CYS A 13 -3.05 7.74 -0.35
C CYS A 13 -2.64 7.58 1.12
N GLU A 14 -3.45 8.09 2.03
CA GLU A 14 -3.24 7.94 3.47
C GLU A 14 -3.24 6.48 3.93
N THR A 15 -4.09 5.63 3.35
CA THR A 15 -4.11 4.20 3.69
C THR A 15 -2.83 3.47 3.26
N TYR A 16 -2.28 3.78 2.08
CA TYR A 16 -0.98 3.21 1.69
C TYR A 16 0.14 3.68 2.59
N HIS A 17 0.15 4.98 2.90
CA HIS A 17 1.11 5.55 3.83
C HIS A 17 1.05 4.84 5.20
N GLN A 18 -0.14 4.54 5.72
CA GLN A 18 -0.27 3.81 6.98
C GLN A 18 0.26 2.37 6.90
N VAL A 19 -0.01 1.65 5.80
CA VAL A 19 0.51 0.28 5.59
C VAL A 19 2.04 0.28 5.47
N GLU A 20 2.64 1.27 4.81
CA GLU A 20 4.10 1.45 4.78
C GLU A 20 4.68 1.59 6.20
N SER A 21 4.02 2.33 7.10
CA SER A 21 4.45 2.44 8.51
C SER A 21 4.40 1.10 9.22
N VAL A 22 3.34 0.31 9.02
CA VAL A 22 3.19 -1.01 9.64
C VAL A 22 4.25 -1.98 9.14
N HIS A 23 4.61 -1.94 7.85
CA HIS A 23 5.69 -2.73 7.27
C HIS A 23 7.09 -2.16 7.53
N GLN A 24 7.20 -1.06 8.29
CA GLN A 24 8.45 -0.34 8.54
C GLN A 24 9.22 0.00 7.25
N GLN A 25 8.48 0.23 6.17
CA GLN A 25 9.07 0.58 4.87
C GLN A 25 9.25 2.10 4.75
N PRO A 26 10.24 2.56 3.97
CA PRO A 26 10.36 3.97 3.67
C PRO A 26 9.12 4.46 2.90
N HIS A 27 8.53 5.54 3.37
CA HIS A 27 7.36 6.12 2.71
C HIS A 27 7.65 6.60 1.30
N LEU A 28 6.71 6.38 0.37
CA LEU A 28 6.76 6.96 -0.98
C LEU A 28 6.57 8.48 -0.97
N THR A 29 5.72 8.99 -0.08
CA THR A 29 5.53 10.41 0.23
C THR A 29 5.60 10.64 1.73
N LYS A 30 6.05 11.81 2.19
CA LYS A 30 6.01 12.16 3.62
C LYS A 30 4.67 12.75 4.06
N ALA A 31 3.88 13.22 3.10
CA ALA A 31 2.63 13.92 3.34
C ALA A 31 1.62 13.46 2.27
N PRO A 32 0.94 12.32 2.49
CA PRO A 32 -0.16 11.92 1.64
C PRO A 32 -1.25 13.01 1.66
N ASP A 33 -1.85 13.27 0.52
CA ASP A 33 -2.87 14.30 0.32
C ASP A 33 -4.16 13.74 -0.29
N PHE A 34 -4.31 12.42 -0.23
CA PHE A 34 -5.46 11.69 -0.75
C PHE A 34 -6.05 10.75 0.30
N GLU A 35 -7.27 11.03 0.72
CA GLU A 35 -8.07 10.14 1.57
C GLU A 35 -8.91 9.20 0.68
N PRO A 36 -8.70 7.86 0.73
CA PRO A 36 -9.44 6.93 -0.11
C PRO A 36 -10.86 6.68 0.43
N SER A 37 -11.80 6.44 -0.48
CA SER A 37 -13.16 6.03 -0.13
C SER A 37 -13.24 4.51 0.11
N HIS A 38 -13.77 4.13 1.27
CA HIS A 38 -14.01 2.73 1.68
C HIS A 38 -12.82 1.77 1.47
N PRO A 39 -11.64 2.05 2.05
CA PRO A 39 -10.50 1.13 1.95
C PRO A 39 -10.82 -0.20 2.65
N THR A 40 -10.53 -1.30 1.96
CA THR A 40 -10.60 -2.66 2.49
C THR A 40 -9.17 -3.16 2.72
N ILE A 41 -8.89 -3.57 3.96
CA ILE A 41 -7.59 -4.06 4.39
C ILE A 41 -7.74 -5.49 4.90
N ASN A 42 -6.90 -6.39 4.40
CA ASN A 42 -6.71 -7.72 4.96
C ASN A 42 -5.58 -7.69 5.97
N VAL A 43 -5.81 -8.29 7.14
CA VAL A 43 -4.78 -8.47 8.18
C VAL A 43 -4.60 -9.95 8.43
N ASN A 44 -3.44 -10.49 8.06
CA ASN A 44 -3.06 -11.86 8.35
C ASN A 44 -2.22 -11.89 9.62
N ILE A 45 -2.68 -12.61 10.64
CA ILE A 45 -1.97 -12.78 11.91
C ILE A 45 -1.39 -14.19 11.94
N TYR A 46 -0.09 -14.28 12.23
CA TYR A 46 0.63 -15.55 12.29
C TYR A 46 1.59 -15.56 13.48
N ASN A 47 2.26 -16.70 13.71
CA ASN A 47 3.19 -16.89 14.82
C ASN A 47 2.59 -16.53 16.19
N TYR A 48 1.35 -16.97 16.46
CA TYR A 48 0.64 -16.68 17.71
C TYR A 48 0.52 -15.19 18.05
N GLY A 49 0.41 -14.33 17.02
CA GLY A 49 0.27 -12.89 17.19
C GLY A 49 1.58 -12.11 17.14
N ALA A 50 2.73 -12.78 17.03
CA ALA A 50 4.02 -12.12 16.85
C ALA A 50 4.24 -11.59 15.43
N GLY A 51 3.51 -12.12 14.44
CA GLY A 51 3.58 -11.67 13.05
C GLY A 51 2.24 -11.12 12.56
N MET A 52 2.29 -10.00 11.86
CA MET A 52 1.14 -9.39 11.20
C MET A 52 1.54 -8.92 9.81
N GLU A 53 0.70 -9.19 8.82
CA GLU A 53 0.84 -8.72 7.45
C GLU A 53 -0.43 -7.95 7.07
N TRP A 54 -0.25 -6.73 6.55
CA TRP A 54 -1.33 -5.81 6.25
C TRP A 54 -1.35 -5.51 4.77
N ASP A 55 -2.41 -5.95 4.08
CA ASP A 55 -2.59 -5.72 2.66
C ASP A 55 -3.80 -4.82 2.43
N VAL A 56 -3.62 -3.71 1.71
CA VAL A 56 -4.77 -3.06 1.09
C VAL A 56 -5.22 -3.95 -0.06
N VAL A 57 -6.49 -4.34 -0.08
CA VAL A 57 -7.04 -5.27 -1.08
C VAL A 57 -8.10 -4.64 -1.97
N GLY A 58 -8.57 -3.43 -1.64
CA GLY A 58 -9.48 -2.66 -2.49
C GLY A 58 -9.89 -1.34 -1.86
N CYS A 59 -10.45 -0.45 -2.67
CA CYS A 59 -11.17 0.75 -2.24
C CYS A 59 -12.03 1.28 -3.40
N ASP A 60 -13.06 2.07 -3.11
CA ASP A 60 -13.91 2.68 -4.14
C ASP A 60 -13.17 3.76 -4.96
N SER A 61 -12.05 4.24 -4.42
CA SER A 61 -11.16 5.19 -5.08
C SER A 61 -10.11 4.55 -5.99
N PHE A 62 -10.10 3.22 -6.15
CA PHE A 62 -9.06 2.55 -6.92
C PHE A 62 -9.06 3.02 -8.38
N THR A 63 -7.91 3.52 -8.82
CA THR A 63 -7.68 3.91 -10.21
C THR A 63 -6.46 3.16 -10.71
N SER A 64 -6.62 2.31 -11.72
CA SER A 64 -5.52 1.49 -12.24
C SER A 64 -4.48 2.35 -12.95
N GLU A 65 -3.24 2.29 -12.47
CA GLU A 65 -2.04 2.82 -13.10
C GLU A 65 -0.87 1.84 -12.90
N PRO A 66 -0.80 0.77 -13.72
CA PRO A 66 0.24 -0.23 -13.59
C PRO A 66 1.65 0.38 -13.71
N GLY A 67 2.56 -0.12 -12.87
CA GLY A 67 3.97 0.30 -12.86
C GLY A 67 4.24 1.68 -12.25
N ARG A 68 3.24 2.38 -11.70
CA ARG A 68 3.47 3.64 -10.96
C ARG A 68 4.42 3.44 -9.80
N TRP A 69 4.19 2.41 -8.97
CA TRP A 69 5.08 2.06 -7.87
C TRP A 69 6.52 1.82 -8.34
N SER A 70 6.72 1.04 -9.40
CA SER A 70 8.07 0.78 -9.95
C SER A 70 8.76 2.02 -10.50
N ARG A 71 8.01 3.01 -11.03
CA ARG A 71 8.57 4.31 -11.42
C ARG A 71 9.04 5.13 -10.22
N LEU A 72 8.34 5.01 -9.09
CA LEU A 72 8.70 5.68 -7.83
C LEU A 72 9.87 4.98 -7.12
N ARG A 73 10.05 3.68 -7.36
CA ARG A 73 11.08 2.82 -6.75
C ARG A 73 11.89 2.07 -7.80
N PRO A 74 12.67 2.78 -8.63
CA PRO A 74 13.40 2.17 -9.72
C PRO A 74 14.45 1.17 -9.21
N GLY A 75 14.34 -0.09 -9.66
CA GLY A 75 15.28 -1.16 -9.31
C GLY A 75 14.96 -1.91 -8.02
N GLU A 76 13.92 -1.52 -7.28
CA GLU A 76 13.45 -2.28 -6.12
C GLU A 76 12.54 -3.44 -6.52
N LEU A 77 12.52 -4.49 -5.70
CA LEU A 77 11.60 -5.61 -5.88
C LEU A 77 10.16 -5.14 -5.66
N ILE A 78 9.29 -5.58 -6.55
CA ILE A 78 7.86 -5.26 -6.47
C ILE A 78 7.25 -6.04 -5.29
N PRO A 79 6.54 -5.38 -4.36
CA PRO A 79 5.85 -6.06 -3.26
C PRO A 79 4.82 -7.07 -3.80
N THR A 80 4.81 -8.29 -3.24
CA THR A 80 3.98 -9.42 -3.72
C THR A 80 2.83 -9.81 -2.81
#